data_AF-A0A349BZS9-F1
#
_entry.id   AF-A0A349BZS9-F1
#
_cell.length_a   1.000
_cell.length_b   1.000
_cell.length_c   1.000
_cell.angle_alpha   90.00
_cell.angle_beta   90.00
_cell.angle_gamma   90.00
#
_symmetry.space_group_name_H-M   'P 1'
#
loop_
_entity.id
_entity.type
_entity.pdbx_description
1 polymer ?
#
loop_
_entity_poly.entity_id
_entity_poly.type
_entity_poly.pdbx_seq_one_letter_code
_entity_poly.pdbx_strand_id
1 'polypeptide(L)'
;MIALYFIGQRLQKKQDESQAMIDQNKQTVTLLVIDKKKLKLKESGLPQQVIDSTPWYARRGKLPIVKAKVGPQIVNMVCDEGIFDTIPLKTQIKADVSGIYIVGARTMKGKRLVSTEPPKKKGWWGRTMDRLQEKAGAKSVK
;
A
#
# COMPACT_ATOMS: atom_id res chain seq x y z
N MET A 1 -10.97 21.65 21.21
CA MET A 1 -11.04 20.41 20.39
C MET A 1 -11.80 20.54 19.05
N ILE A 2 -12.42 21.69 18.72
CA ILE A 2 -13.27 21.83 17.52
C ILE A 2 -12.44 22.07 16.23
N ALA A 3 -11.37 22.88 16.28
CA ALA A 3 -10.55 23.20 15.10
C ALA A 3 -9.82 21.98 14.51
N LEU A 4 -9.30 21.10 15.36
CA LEU A 4 -8.64 19.85 14.97
C LEU A 4 -9.61 18.89 14.27
N TYR A 5 -10.88 18.86 14.69
CA TYR A 5 -11.92 18.04 14.06
C TYR A 5 -12.24 18.50 12.63
N PHE A 6 -12.36 19.81 12.39
CA PHE A 6 -12.60 20.36 11.03
C PHE A 6 -11.40 20.21 10.09
N ILE A 7 -10.18 20.41 10.59
CA ILE A 7 -8.95 20.18 9.82
C ILE A 7 -8.80 18.70 9.51
N GLY A 8 -9.06 17.83 10.50
CA GLY A 8 -9.05 16.37 10.34
C GLY A 8 -10.06 15.91 9.28
N GLN A 9 -11.32 16.37 9.36
CA GLN A 9 -12.33 16.03 8.35
C GLN A 9 -11.94 16.51 6.95
N ARG A 10 -11.37 17.71 6.79
CA ARG A 10 -10.92 18.20 5.47
C ARG A 10 -9.76 17.40 4.91
N LEU A 11 -8.80 17.02 5.77
CA LEU A 11 -7.65 16.23 5.37
C LEU A 11 -8.04 14.80 4.99
N GLN A 12 -8.96 14.19 5.77
CA GLN A 12 -9.53 12.89 5.47
C GLN A 12 -10.25 12.88 4.11
N LYS A 13 -11.15 13.86 3.86
CA LYS A 13 -11.86 13.97 2.58
C LYS A 13 -10.90 14.09 1.40
N LYS A 14 -9.84 14.90 1.52
CA LYS A 14 -8.81 15.02 0.47
C LYS A 14 -8.04 13.73 0.24
N GLN A 15 -7.73 12.98 1.30
CA GLN A 15 -7.10 11.66 1.17
C GLN A 15 -8.03 10.67 0.49
N ASP A 16 -9.29 10.61 0.90
CA ASP A 16 -10.29 9.70 0.35
C ASP A 16 -10.58 10.01 -1.13
N GLU A 17 -10.71 11.29 -1.49
CA GLU A 17 -10.85 11.74 -2.88
C GLU A 17 -9.62 11.33 -3.72
N SER A 18 -8.41 11.55 -3.19
CA SER A 18 -7.17 11.16 -3.86
C SER A 18 -7.10 9.65 -4.07
N GLN A 19 -7.48 8.87 -3.05
CA GLN A 19 -7.51 7.42 -3.11
C GLN A 19 -8.57 6.91 -4.09
N ALA A 20 -9.77 7.52 -4.10
CA ALA A 20 -10.82 7.19 -5.04
C ALA A 20 -10.38 7.44 -6.49
N MET A 21 -9.67 8.54 -6.76
CA MET A 21 -9.11 8.82 -8.09
C MET A 21 -8.05 7.79 -8.49
N ILE A 22 -7.22 7.34 -7.55
CA ILE A 22 -6.23 6.27 -7.76
C ILE A 22 -6.94 4.95 -8.10
N ASP A 23 -7.99 4.62 -7.35
CA ASP A 23 -8.76 3.39 -7.53
C ASP A 23 -9.62 3.40 -8.80
N GLN A 24 -10.12 4.55 -9.23
CA GLN A 24 -10.85 4.71 -10.49
C GLN A 24 -9.95 4.51 -11.72
N ASN A 25 -8.73 5.03 -11.68
CA ASN A 25 -7.75 4.91 -12.77
C ASN A 25 -6.97 3.59 -12.76
N LYS A 26 -7.44 2.62 -11.98
CA LYS A 26 -6.79 1.34 -11.76
C LYS A 26 -6.91 0.45 -13.00
N GLN A 27 -5.76 0.03 -13.51
CA GLN A 27 -5.65 -0.87 -14.65
C GLN A 27 -4.92 -2.15 -14.21
N THR A 28 -5.52 -3.31 -14.46
CA THR A 28 -4.87 -4.60 -14.18
C THR A 28 -3.94 -4.96 -15.34
N VAL A 29 -2.63 -4.92 -15.10
CA VAL A 29 -1.60 -5.29 -16.07
C VAL A 29 -0.77 -6.46 -15.57
N THR A 30 -0.32 -7.30 -16.49
CA THR A 30 0.62 -8.37 -16.17
C THR A 30 2.03 -7.85 -16.37
N LEU A 31 2.88 -7.99 -15.35
CA LEU A 31 4.23 -7.48 -15.38
C LEU A 31 5.23 -8.44 -14.73
N LEU A 32 6.48 -8.36 -15.16
CA LEU A 32 7.59 -9.08 -14.53
C LEU A 32 8.32 -8.14 -13.58
N VAL A 33 8.40 -8.52 -12.31
CA VAL A 33 9.15 -7.76 -11.31
C VAL A 33 10.64 -8.08 -11.46
N ILE A 34 11.44 -7.08 -11.81
CA ILE A 34 12.89 -7.24 -12.00
C ILE A 34 13.61 -7.02 -10.67
N ASP A 35 13.39 -5.85 -10.06
CA ASP A 35 14.09 -5.39 -8.87
C ASP A 35 13.12 -4.63 -7.95
N LYS A 36 13.32 -4.69 -6.65
CA LYS A 36 12.53 -3.95 -5.66
C LYS A 36 13.46 -3.34 -4.62
N LYS A 37 13.46 -2.01 -4.50
CA LYS A 37 14.35 -1.26 -3.61
C LYS A 37 13.64 -0.05 -3.01
N LYS A 38 14.00 0.31 -1.77
CA LYS A 38 13.56 1.56 -1.14
C LYS A 38 14.55 2.66 -1.47
N LEU A 39 14.20 3.57 -2.37
CA LEU A 39 15.08 4.64 -2.88
C LEU A 39 14.43 6.02 -2.71
N LYS A 40 15.24 7.08 -2.78
CA LYS A 40 14.74 8.45 -2.81
C LYS A 40 14.10 8.74 -4.18
N LEU A 41 13.14 9.68 -4.21
CA LEU A 41 12.47 10.10 -5.45
C LEU A 41 13.43 10.60 -6.55
N LYS A 42 14.61 11.12 -6.21
CA LYS A 42 15.61 11.55 -7.19
C LYS A 42 16.37 10.39 -7.84
N GLU A 43 16.49 9.27 -7.14
CA GLU A 43 17.26 8.08 -7.57
C GLU A 43 16.35 6.97 -8.10
N SER A 44 15.03 7.17 -8.02
CA SER A 44 14.02 6.19 -8.37
C SER A 44 13.86 5.96 -9.86
N GLY A 45 14.36 6.87 -10.71
CA GLY A 45 14.16 6.84 -12.15
C GLY A 45 12.70 7.00 -12.58
N LEU A 46 11.87 7.66 -11.74
CA LEU A 46 10.51 8.06 -12.10
C LEU A 46 10.54 9.21 -13.13
N PRO A 47 9.45 9.41 -13.90
CA PRO A 47 9.35 10.53 -14.84
C PRO A 47 9.63 11.87 -14.14
N GLN A 48 10.45 12.72 -14.74
CA GLN A 48 10.89 14.00 -14.15
C GLN A 48 9.70 14.89 -13.73
N GLN A 49 8.61 14.88 -14.51
CA GLN A 49 7.36 15.60 -14.21
C GLN A 49 6.79 15.28 -12.81
N VAL A 50 6.91 14.02 -12.36
CA VAL A 50 6.43 13.59 -11.03
C VAL A 50 7.39 14.05 -9.95
N ILE A 51 8.70 13.99 -10.22
CA ILE A 51 9.72 14.44 -9.28
C ILE A 51 9.58 15.93 -9.03
N ASP A 52 9.31 16.72 -10.08
CA ASP A 52 9.22 18.17 -10.01
C ASP A 52 7.92 18.69 -9.39
N SER A 53 6.82 17.94 -9.52
CA SER A 53 5.54 18.27 -8.86
C SER A 53 5.49 17.88 -7.38
N THR A 54 6.28 16.87 -6.97
CA THR A 54 6.31 16.41 -5.58
C THR A 54 6.93 17.48 -4.68
N PRO A 55 6.38 17.81 -3.49
CA PRO A 55 6.98 18.82 -2.62
C PRO A 55 8.32 18.36 -2.02
N TRP A 56 9.19 19.33 -1.70
CA TRP A 56 10.59 19.07 -1.31
C TRP A 56 10.75 18.12 -0.11
N TYR A 57 9.82 18.14 0.84
CA TYR A 57 9.84 17.28 2.03
C TYR A 57 9.61 15.81 1.65
N ALA A 58 8.67 15.55 0.74
CA ALA A 58 8.36 14.20 0.27
C ALA A 58 9.50 13.63 -0.60
N ARG A 59 10.21 14.48 -1.35
CA ARG A 59 11.37 14.06 -2.18
C ARG A 59 12.52 13.44 -1.39
N ARG A 60 12.66 13.78 -0.10
CA ARG A 60 13.74 13.28 0.76
C ARG A 60 13.45 11.90 1.35
N GLY A 61 12.18 11.48 1.37
CA GLY A 61 11.75 10.18 1.86
C GLY A 61 12.21 9.03 0.97
N LYS A 62 12.44 7.86 1.58
CA LYS A 62 12.68 6.61 0.85
C LYS A 62 11.33 5.99 0.52
N LEU A 63 11.03 5.83 -0.77
CA LEU A 63 9.82 5.17 -1.23
C LEU A 63 10.11 3.74 -1.70
N PRO A 64 9.22 2.79 -1.41
CA PRO A 64 9.22 1.46 -2.04
C PRO A 64 9.05 1.56 -3.56
N ILE A 65 10.09 1.22 -4.31
CA ILE A 65 10.10 1.27 -5.78
C ILE A 65 10.34 -0.11 -6.35
N VAL A 66 9.53 -0.48 -7.34
CA VAL A 66 9.59 -1.73 -8.09
C VAL A 66 9.95 -1.40 -9.53
N LYS A 67 11.04 -1.99 -10.02
CA LYS A 67 11.37 -2.01 -11.45
C LYS A 67 10.62 -3.17 -12.08
N ALA A 68 9.70 -2.85 -12.98
CA ALA A 68 8.80 -3.80 -13.61
C ALA A 68 8.95 -3.76 -15.13
N LYS A 69 8.95 -4.92 -15.76
CA LYS A 69 8.76 -5.04 -17.21
C LYS A 69 7.27 -5.20 -17.48
N VAL A 70 6.64 -4.15 -17.98
CA VAL A 70 5.23 -4.12 -18.37
C VAL A 70 5.20 -4.29 -19.89
N GLY A 71 4.84 -5.49 -20.35
CA GLY A 71 4.94 -5.84 -21.76
C GLY A 71 6.39 -5.70 -22.29
N PRO A 72 6.64 -4.88 -23.32
CA PRO A 72 7.99 -4.66 -23.84
C PRO A 72 8.82 -3.64 -23.03
N GLN A 73 8.17 -2.71 -22.31
CA GLN A 73 8.83 -1.59 -21.66
C GLN A 73 9.25 -1.89 -20.22
N ILE A 74 10.39 -1.35 -19.79
CA ILE A 74 10.87 -1.41 -18.41
C ILE A 74 10.54 -0.07 -17.75
N VAL A 75 9.73 -0.10 -16.70
CA VAL A 75 9.27 1.08 -15.97
C VAL A 75 9.49 0.92 -14.48
N ASN A 76 9.77 2.03 -13.81
CA ASN A 76 9.87 2.07 -12.36
C ASN A 76 8.53 2.56 -11.80
N MET A 77 7.99 1.84 -10.85
CA MET A 77 6.71 2.16 -10.21
C MET A 77 6.87 2.20 -8.70
N VAL A 78 6.09 3.06 -8.05
CA VAL A 78 5.96 3.14 -6.60
C VAL A 78 4.97 2.07 -6.15
N CYS A 79 5.29 1.34 -5.10
CA CYS A 79 4.41 0.28 -4.59
C CYS A 79 3.97 0.59 -3.16
N ASP A 80 2.75 0.26 -2.76
CA ASP A 80 2.38 0.40 -1.34
C ASP A 80 3.24 -0.48 -0.42
N GLU A 81 3.54 0.02 0.77
CA GLU A 81 4.46 -0.63 1.72
C GLU A 81 4.03 -2.06 2.09
N GLY A 82 2.71 -2.28 2.28
CA GLY A 82 2.18 -3.61 2.61
C GLY A 82 2.39 -4.65 1.50
N ILE A 83 2.44 -4.20 0.25
CA ILE A 83 2.59 -5.07 -0.92
C ILE A 83 4.07 -5.31 -1.23
N PHE A 84 4.91 -4.27 -1.05
CA PHE A 84 6.32 -4.29 -1.38
C PHE A 84 7.09 -5.47 -0.76
N ASP A 85 6.84 -5.77 0.51
CA ASP A 85 7.56 -6.84 1.21
C ASP A 85 7.16 -8.23 0.66
N THR A 86 5.89 -8.40 0.30
CA THR A 86 5.33 -9.68 -0.16
C THR A 86 5.59 -9.96 -1.65
N ILE A 87 5.95 -8.96 -2.45
CA ILE A 87 6.22 -9.15 -3.89
C ILE A 87 7.46 -10.04 -4.12
N PRO A 88 7.34 -11.15 -4.88
CA PRO A 88 8.48 -11.95 -5.29
C PRO A 88 9.27 -11.26 -6.41
N LEU A 89 10.59 -11.38 -6.37
CA LEU A 89 11.49 -10.94 -7.45
C LEU A 89 11.48 -11.94 -8.61
N LYS A 90 11.85 -11.47 -9.80
CA LYS A 90 12.00 -12.26 -11.05
C LYS A 90 10.77 -13.07 -11.46
N THR A 91 9.61 -12.70 -10.94
CA THR A 91 8.35 -13.44 -11.12
C THR A 91 7.34 -12.56 -11.83
N GLN A 92 6.47 -13.17 -12.64
CA GLN A 92 5.34 -12.49 -13.25
C GLN A 92 4.18 -12.37 -12.24
N ILE A 93 3.66 -11.16 -12.10
CA ILE A 93 2.51 -10.85 -11.26
C ILE A 93 1.47 -10.07 -12.07
N LYS A 94 0.21 -10.20 -11.67
CA LYS A 94 -0.86 -9.31 -12.12
C LYS A 94 -0.94 -8.16 -11.13
N ALA A 95 -0.52 -6.98 -11.55
CA ALA A 95 -0.52 -5.78 -10.73
C ALA A 95 -1.69 -4.88 -11.14
N ASP A 96 -2.32 -4.28 -10.15
CA ASP A 96 -3.27 -3.22 -10.33
C ASP A 96 -2.49 -1.89 -10.26
N VAL A 97 -2.31 -1.28 -11.42
CA VAL A 97 -1.47 -0.09 -11.63
C VAL A 97 -2.38 1.12 -11.82
N SER A 98 -2.05 2.22 -11.15
CA SER A 98 -2.70 3.52 -11.32
C SER A 98 -1.61 4.57 -11.51
N GLY A 99 -1.37 4.93 -12.78
CA GLY A 99 -0.25 5.78 -13.18
C GLY A 99 1.10 5.20 -12.74
N ILE A 100 1.77 5.87 -11.81
CA ILE A 100 3.08 5.44 -11.25
C ILE A 100 2.95 4.47 -10.07
N TYR A 101 1.74 4.23 -9.56
CA TYR A 101 1.50 3.50 -8.32
C TYR A 101 1.03 2.07 -8.58
N ILE A 102 1.50 1.13 -7.76
CA ILE A 102 0.99 -0.24 -7.65
C ILE A 102 0.17 -0.32 -6.37
N VAL A 103 -1.15 -0.38 -6.54
CA VAL A 103 -2.15 -0.38 -5.45
C VAL A 103 -2.52 -1.80 -5.02
N GLY A 104 -2.37 -2.76 -5.93
CA GLY A 104 -2.71 -4.16 -5.68
C GLY A 104 -1.78 -5.07 -6.46
N ALA A 105 -1.44 -6.22 -5.88
CA ALA A 105 -0.72 -7.25 -6.60
C ALA A 105 -1.35 -8.63 -6.36
N ARG A 106 -1.43 -9.42 -7.42
CA ARG A 106 -1.92 -10.79 -7.43
C ARG A 106 -0.85 -11.65 -8.07
N THR A 107 -0.55 -12.79 -7.44
CA THR A 107 0.28 -13.81 -8.10
C THR A 107 -0.47 -14.36 -9.32
N MET A 108 0.26 -14.90 -10.31
CA MET A 108 -0.38 -15.60 -11.43
C MET A 108 -1.35 -16.70 -10.98
N LYS A 109 -1.08 -17.32 -9.81
CA LYS A 109 -1.91 -18.35 -9.18
C LYS A 109 -3.15 -17.80 -8.45
N GLY A 110 -3.48 -16.51 -8.60
CA GLY A 110 -4.69 -15.90 -8.03
C GLY A 110 -4.60 -15.51 -6.56
N LYS A 111 -3.53 -15.90 -5.84
CA LYS A 111 -3.32 -15.46 -4.45
C LYS A 111 -3.03 -13.96 -4.43
N ARG A 112 -3.89 -13.18 -3.76
CA ARG A 112 -3.69 -11.74 -3.53
C ARG A 112 -2.46 -11.57 -2.62
N LEU A 113 -1.50 -10.79 -3.08
CA LEU A 113 -0.38 -10.33 -2.25
C LEU A 113 -0.98 -9.21 -1.41
N VAL A 114 -1.20 -9.52 -0.13
CA VAL A 114 -2.11 -8.82 0.77
C VAL A 114 -1.77 -7.33 0.86
N SER A 115 -2.75 -6.48 0.48
CA SER A 115 -3.02 -5.20 1.14
C SER A 115 -4.40 -5.38 1.77
N THR A 116 -4.44 -6.03 2.91
CA THR A 116 -5.61 -6.10 3.77
C THR A 116 -5.05 -5.66 5.11
N GLU A 117 -5.51 -4.49 5.53
CA GLU A 117 -5.32 -3.81 6.80
C GLU A 117 -4.42 -4.54 7.80
N PRO A 118 -3.38 -3.88 8.36
CA PRO A 118 -2.51 -4.52 9.35
C PRO A 118 -3.41 -5.18 10.40
N PRO A 119 -3.26 -6.49 10.66
CA PRO A 119 -4.15 -7.21 11.56
C PRO A 119 -4.16 -6.42 12.87
N LYS A 120 -5.32 -5.83 13.20
CA LYS A 120 -5.49 -5.04 14.43
C LYS A 120 -4.92 -5.88 15.56
N LYS A 121 -3.72 -5.52 16.03
CA LYS A 121 -3.08 -6.22 17.14
C LYS A 121 -4.05 -6.10 18.29
N LYS A 122 -4.69 -7.20 18.69
CA LYS A 122 -5.47 -7.25 19.93
C LYS A 122 -4.52 -6.82 21.04
N GLY A 123 -4.71 -5.58 21.52
CA GLY A 123 -3.91 -5.01 22.59
C GLY A 123 -4.07 -5.82 23.87
N TRP A 124 -3.18 -5.59 24.83
CA TRP A 124 -3.18 -6.23 26.15
C TRP A 124 -4.58 -6.30 26.80
N TRP A 125 -5.36 -5.22 26.68
CA TRP A 125 -6.74 -5.12 27.14
C TRP A 125 -7.68 -6.20 26.61
N GLY A 126 -7.54 -6.61 25.34
CA GLY A 126 -8.35 -7.69 24.76
C GLY A 126 -8.06 -9.04 25.41
N ARG A 127 -6.79 -9.32 25.75
CA ARG A 127 -6.41 -10.57 26.42
C ARG A 127 -6.82 -10.58 27.89
N THR A 128 -6.83 -9.43 28.54
CA THR A 128 -7.29 -9.33 29.94
C THR A 128 -8.80 -9.49 30.04
N MET A 129 -9.57 -8.95 29.07
CA MET A 129 -11.02 -9.15 28.97
C MET A 129 -11.36 -10.63 28.71
N ASP A 130 -10.67 -11.28 27.77
CA ASP A 130 -10.82 -12.73 27.49
C ASP A 130 -10.51 -13.58 28.75
N ARG A 131 -9.45 -13.24 29.50
CA ARG A 131 -9.12 -13.94 30.76
C ARG A 131 -10.14 -13.71 31.88
N LEU A 132 -10.76 -12.52 31.94
CA LEU A 132 -11.82 -12.24 32.90
C LEU A 132 -13.11 -12.95 32.51
N GLN A 133 -13.40 -13.06 31.21
CA GLN A 133 -14.52 -13.82 30.68
C GLN A 133 -14.35 -15.33 30.88
N GLU A 134 -13.14 -15.87 30.74
CA GLU A 134 -12.80 -17.26 31.11
C GLU A 134 -12.91 -17.51 32.63
N LYS A 135 -12.48 -16.56 33.46
CA LYS A 135 -12.56 -16.68 34.93
C LYS A 135 -13.96 -16.44 35.49
N ALA A 136 -14.84 -15.75 34.77
CA ALA A 136 -16.22 -15.47 35.18
C ALA A 136 -17.23 -16.56 34.77
N GLY A 137 -16.80 -17.66 34.16
CA GLY A 137 -17.62 -18.88 34.06
C GLY A 137 -18.87 -18.80 33.18
N ALA A 138 -18.94 -17.90 32.19
CA ALA A 138 -20.04 -17.88 31.23
C ALA A 138 -19.69 -18.69 29.97
N LYS A 139 -20.02 -19.99 29.98
CA LYS A 139 -19.91 -20.87 28.81
C LYS A 139 -21.15 -20.71 27.91
N SER A 140 -20.97 -20.29 26.67
CA SER A 140 -21.88 -20.52 25.52
C SER A 140 -21.12 -20.17 24.23
N VAL A 141 -20.54 -21.16 23.51
CA VAL A 141 -21.11 -21.98 22.42
C VAL A 141 -21.23 -21.23 21.08
N LYS A 142 -20.34 -21.67 20.16
CA LYS A 142 -20.31 -21.55 18.69
C LYS A 142 -20.02 -20.18 18.05
#